data_AF-A0A2D8RFY7-F1
#
_entry.id   AF-A0A2D8RFY7-F1
#
_cell.length_a   1.000
_cell.length_b   1.000
_cell.length_c   1.000
_cell.angle_alpha   90.00
_cell.angle_beta   90.00
_cell.angle_gamma   90.00
#
_symmetry.space_group_name_H-M   'P 1'
#
loop_
_entity.id
_entity.type
_entity.pdbx_description
1 polymer ?
#
loop_
_entity_poly.entity_id
_entity_poly.type
_entity_poly.pdbx_seq_one_letter_code
_entity_poly.pdbx_strand_id
1 'polypeptide(L)' 'MFLAFFAWYKGLALGGAAKVALVQLLQPFLTLFASALLLGEHLAPSALVTAGAVVIVVFLAQLTRLRGTAAAAVVPATKL' A
#
# COMPACT_ATOMS: atom_id res chain seq x y z
N MET A 1 -6.53 23.25 0.80
CA MET A 1 -5.68 22.40 1.68
C MET A 1 -6.50 21.63 2.71
N PHE A 2 -7.43 22.24 3.45
CA PHE A 2 -8.24 21.53 4.46
C PHE A 2 -9.32 20.58 3.93
N LEU A 3 -9.81 20.76 2.69
CA LEU A 3 -10.85 19.89 2.11
C LEU A 3 -10.43 18.42 2.01
N ALA A 4 -9.16 18.17 1.68
CA ALA A 4 -8.61 16.81 1.58
C ALA A 4 -8.62 16.07 2.93
N PHE A 5 -8.55 16.80 4.05
CA PHE A 5 -8.60 16.19 5.39
C PHE A 5 -9.94 15.55 5.68
N PHE A 6 -11.07 16.09 5.20
CA PHE A 6 -12.38 15.46 5.41
C PHE A 6 -12.44 14.08 4.78
N ALA A 7 -11.97 13.96 3.52
CA ALA A 7 -11.89 12.68 2.83
C ALA A 7 -10.91 11.73 3.51
N TRP A 8 -9.76 12.23 3.98
CA TRP A 8 -8.76 11.45 4.70
C TRP A 8 -9.27 10.92 6.04
N TYR A 9 -9.86 11.77 6.89
CA TYR A 9 -10.43 11.36 8.17
C TYR A 9 -11.61 10.41 8.00
N LYS A 10 -12.49 10.65 7.02
CA LYS A 10 -13.53 9.67 6.67
C LYS A 10 -12.93 8.33 6.23
N GLY A 11 -11.89 8.35 5.40
CA GLY A 11 -11.21 7.14 4.94
C GLY A 11 -10.59 6.35 6.09
N LEU A 12 -9.94 7.05 7.03
CA LEU A 12 -9.42 6.45 8.27
C LEU A 12 -10.54 5.89 9.16
N ALA A 13 -11.67 6.61 9.29
CA ALA A 13 -12.80 6.16 10.09
C ALA A 13 -13.51 4.93 9.49
N LEU A 14 -13.63 4.86 8.16
CA LEU A 14 -14.31 3.77 7.46
C LEU A 14 -13.44 2.52 7.30
N GLY A 15 -12.14 2.68 7.01
CA GLY A 15 -11.24 1.58 6.66
C GLY A 15 -10.20 1.22 7.72
N GLY A 16 -10.00 2.09 8.72
CA GLY A 16 -8.87 2.01 9.65
C GLY A 16 -7.52 2.36 8.98
N ALA A 17 -6.53 2.70 9.79
CA ALA A 17 -5.20 3.09 9.31
C ALA A 17 -4.52 2.00 8.45
N ALA A 18 -4.77 0.73 8.76
CA ALA A 18 -4.18 -0.40 8.03
C ALA A 18 -4.65 -0.49 6.57
N LYS A 19 -5.95 -0.31 6.29
CA LYS A 19 -6.44 -0.32 4.89
C LYS A 19 -6.03 0.93 4.12
N VAL A 20 -6.00 2.08 4.79
CA VAL A 20 -5.55 3.32 4.15
C VAL A 20 -4.08 3.22 3.74
N ALA A 21 -3.22 2.58 4.55
CA ALA A 21 -1.84 2.31 4.18
C ALA A 21 -1.71 1.42 2.91
N LEU A 22 -2.65 0.51 2.66
CA LEU A 22 -2.68 -0.28 1.42
C LEU A 22 -2.99 0.58 0.19
N VAL A 23 -3.95 1.50 0.32
CA VAL A 23 -4.26 2.46 -0.75
C VAL A 23 -3.05 3.35 -1.03
N GLN A 24 -2.31 3.74 0.02
CA GLN A 24 -1.07 4.50 -0.14
C GLN A 24 0.05 3.71 -0.82
N LEU A 25 0.08 2.38 -0.71
CA LEU A 25 1.01 1.56 -1.50
C LEU A 25 0.65 1.52 -2.99
N LEU A 26 -0.60 1.79 -3.36
CA LEU A 26 -1.02 1.88 -4.75
C LEU A 26 -0.66 3.22 -5.39
N GLN A 27 -0.58 4.29 -4.59
CA GLN A 27 -0.32 5.66 -5.04
C GLN A 27 0.92 5.78 -5.96
N PRO A 28 2.10 5.22 -5.63
CA PRO A 28 3.29 5.35 -6.49
C PRO A 28 3.07 4.80 -7.90
N PHE A 29 2.33 3.70 -8.03
CA PHE A 29 2.05 3.06 -9.32
C PHE A 29 1.01 3.84 -10.12
N LEU A 30 -0.03 4.36 -9.45
CA LEU A 30 -1.00 5.23 -10.09
C LEU A 30 -0.35 6.51 -10.60
N THR A 31 0.56 7.10 -9.83
CA THR A 31 1.33 8.26 -10.27
C THR A 31 2.20 7.91 -11.48
N LEU A 32 2.93 6.78 -11.44
CA LEU A 32 3.77 6.34 -12.56
C LEU A 32 2.95 6.15 -13.86
N PHE A 33 1.77 5.53 -13.74
CA PHE A 33 0.86 5.33 -14.86
C PHE A 33 0.23 6.64 -15.34
N ALA A 34 -0.17 7.51 -14.42
CA ALA A 34 -0.70 8.83 -14.75
C ALA A 34 0.34 9.71 -15.44
N SER A 35 1.62 9.67 -15.03
CA SER A 35 2.70 10.37 -15.73
C SER A 35 2.86 9.87 -17.16
N ALA A 36 2.86 8.55 -17.37
CA ALA A 36 2.95 7.99 -18.73
C ALA A 36 1.74 8.37 -19.60
N LEU A 37 0.52 8.34 -19.06
CA LEU A 37 -0.70 8.65 -19.82
C LEU A 37 -0.94 10.14 -20.06
N LEU A 38 -0.79 10.96 -19.02
CA LEU A 38 -1.16 12.37 -19.05
C LEU A 38 -0.03 13.25 -19.60
N LEU A 39 1.22 12.90 -19.30
CA LEU A 39 2.39 13.66 -19.74
C LEU A 39 3.09 12.99 -20.94
N GLY A 40 2.70 11.77 -21.33
CA GLY A 40 3.31 11.05 -22.44
C GLY A 40 4.76 10.62 -22.17
N GLU A 41 5.17 10.56 -20.90
CA GLU A 41 6.54 10.22 -20.54
C GLU A 41 6.87 8.78 -20.92
N HIS A 42 8.01 8.60 -21.60
CA HIS A 42 8.54 7.28 -21.87
C HIS A 42 9.09 6.67 -20.58
N LEU A 43 8.41 5.63 -20.10
CA LEU A 43 8.88 4.83 -18.98
C LEU A 43 10.14 4.07 -19.41
N ALA A 44 11.27 4.47 -18.85
CA ALA A 44 12.52 3.77 -19.08
C ALA A 44 12.40 2.29 -18.68
N PRO A 45 13.04 1.35 -19.39
CA PRO A 45 13.03 -0.06 -19.02
C PRO A 45 13.52 -0.30 -17.58
N SER A 46 14.49 0.51 -17.12
CA SER A 46 14.96 0.50 -15.73
C SER A 46 13.86 0.83 -14.72
N ALA A 47 13.01 1.82 -15.00
CA ALA A 47 11.90 2.20 -14.14
C ALA A 47 10.86 1.06 -14.01
N LEU A 48 10.59 0.35 -15.11
CA LEU A 48 9.70 -0.82 -15.08
C LEU A 48 10.30 -1.97 -14.26
N VAL A 49 11.60 -2.23 -14.39
CA VAL A 49 12.30 -3.25 -13.58
C VAL A 49 12.24 -2.88 -12.10
N THR A 50 12.52 -1.63 -11.74
CA THR A 50 12.42 -1.15 -10.35
C THR A 50 10.99 -1.26 -9.83
N ALA A 51 10.00 -0.85 -10.61
CA ALA A 51 8.59 -0.97 -10.22
C ALA A 51 8.21 -2.44 -9.95
N GLY A 52 8.63 -3.36 -10.82
CA GLY A 52 8.45 -4.80 -10.62
C GLY A 52 9.14 -5.32 -9.34
N ALA A 53 10.38 -4.90 -9.09
CA ALA A 53 11.11 -5.26 -7.86
C ALA A 53 10.39 -4.77 -6.60
N VAL A 54 9.87 -3.54 -6.61
CA VAL A 54 9.09 -2.98 -5.51
C VAL A 54 7.81 -3.79 -5.28
N VAL A 55 7.09 -4.18 -6.34
CA VAL A 55 5.90 -5.04 -6.21
C VAL A 55 6.25 -6.36 -5.54
N ILE A 56 7.35 -7.01 -5.94
CA ILE A 56 7.79 -8.27 -5.33
C ILE A 56 8.11 -8.08 -3.84
N VAL A 57 8.88 -7.04 -3.50
CA VAL A 57 9.24 -6.75 -2.10
C VAL A 57 8.01 -6.47 -1.25
N VAL A 58 7.07 -5.66 -1.76
CA VAL A 58 5.81 -5.36 -1.06
C VAL A 58 4.99 -6.63 -0.90
N PHE A 59 4.87 -7.47 -1.94
CA PHE A 59 4.14 -8.73 -1.85
C PHE A 59 4.72 -9.67 -0.80
N LEU A 60 6.06 -9.84 -0.77
CA LEU A 60 6.74 -10.64 0.25
C LEU A 60 6.54 -10.06 1.66
N ALA A 61 6.62 -8.73 1.81
CA ALA A 61 6.37 -8.06 3.08
C ALA A 61 4.91 -8.20 3.55
N GLN A 62 3.94 -8.27 2.64
CA GLN A 62 2.55 -8.53 3.01
C GLN A 62 2.35 -10.00 3.41
N LEU A 63 3.00 -10.94 2.71
CA LEU A 63 2.94 -12.35 3.06
C LEU A 63 3.45 -12.63 4.48
N THR A 64 4.54 -11.97 4.90
CA THR A 64 5.05 -12.09 6.27
C THR A 64 4.13 -11.46 7.30
N ARG A 65 3.49 -10.32 6.99
CA ARG A 65 2.48 -9.68 7.86
C ARG A 65 1.24 -10.55 8.05
N LEU A 66 0.73 -11.16 6.99
CA LEU A 66 -0.42 -12.08 7.06
C LEU A 66 -0.11 -13.28 7.96
N ARG A 67 1.10 -13.86 7.82
CA ARG A 67 1.59 -14.95 8.67
C ARG A 67 1.75 -14.54 10.14
N GLY A 68 2.29 -13.34 10.40
CA GLY A 68 2.44 -12.81 11.76
C GLY A 68 1.09 -12.59 12.46
N THR A 69 0.08 -12.17 11.70
CA THR A 69 -1.29 -11.97 12.23
C THR A 69 -1.96 -13.31 12.57
N ALA A 70 -1.78 -14.35 11.74
CA ALA A 70 -2.26 -15.70 12.00
C ALA A 70 -1.54 -16.36 13.19
N ALA A 71 -0.22 -16.18 13.31
CA ALA A 71 0.55 -16.70 14.44
C ALA A 71 0.13 -16.07 15.77
N ALA A 72 -0.13 -14.76 15.80
CA ALA A 72 -0.64 -14.05 16.98
C ALA A 72 -2.04 -14.51 17.40
N ALA A 73 -2.89 -14.93 16.45
CA ALA A 73 -4.23 -15.45 16.73
C ALA A 73 -4.23 -16.87 17.32
N VAL A 74 -3.16 -17.65 17.10
CA VAL A 74 -3.02 -19.03 17.59
C VAL A 74 -2.42 -19.09 19.01
N VAL A 75 -1.72 -18.05 19.46
CA VAL A 75 -1.23 -17.97 20.85
C VAL A 75 -2.45 -17.77 21.78
N PRO A 76 -2.81 -18.74 22.64
CA PRO A 76 -3.98 -18.61 23.50
C PRO A 76 -3.75 -17.46 24.49
N ALA A 77 -4.81 -16.66 24.69
CA ALA A 77 -4.87 -15.60 25.68
C ALA A 77 -4.83 -16.20 27.11
N THR A 78 -3.67 -16.72 27.53
CA THR A 78 -3.48 -17.37 28.84
C THR A 78 -2.74 -16.48 29.84
N LYS A 79 -2.70 -15.16 29.65
CA LYS A 79 -2.20 -14.25 30.70
C LYS A 79 -3.11 -13.04 30.86
N LEU A 80 -4.19 -13.25 31.61
CA LEU A 80 -4.70 -12.26 32.56
C LEU A 80 -3.90 -12.38 33.86
#